data_AF-A0A949ATA5-F1
#
_entry.id   AF-A0A949ATA5-F1
#
_cell.length_a   1.000
_cell.length_b   1.000
_cell.length_c   1.000
_cell.angle_alpha   90.00
_cell.angle_beta   90.00
_cell.angle_gamma   90.00
#
_symmetry.space_group_name_H-M   'P 1'
#
loop_
_entity.id
_entity.type
_entity.pdbx_description
1 polymer ?
#
loop_
_entity_poly.entity_id
_entity_poly.type
_entity_poly.pdbx_seq_one_letter_code
_entity_poly.pdbx_strand_id
1 'polypeptide(L)' 'MMPRLGAHNDIEIEVISKARAEYQTDAYFALNLPVAPAVMVEEEILVEGGEVSEAELIACMRRHRDLTEPQL' A
#
# COMPACT_ATOMS: atom_id res chain seq x y z
N MET A 1 -6.58 -1.86 8.79
CA MET A 1 -5.29 -2.15 9.45
C MET A 1 -4.92 -3.59 9.10
N MET A 2 -3.67 -3.88 8.76
CA MET A 2 -3.21 -5.23 8.34
C MET A 2 -2.28 -5.83 9.41
N PRO A 3 -2.81 -6.17 10.60
CA PRO A 3 -1.99 -6.54 11.76
C PRO A 3 -1.11 -7.78 11.52
N ARG A 4 -1.51 -8.67 10.62
CA ARG A 4 -0.73 -9.87 10.27
C ARG A 4 0.52 -9.55 9.46
N LEU A 5 0.52 -8.46 8.69
CA LEU A 5 1.69 -8.07 7.89
C LEU A 5 2.87 -7.67 8.78
N GLY A 6 2.60 -7.06 9.94
CA GLY A 6 3.62 -6.70 10.93
C GLY A 6 4.30 -7.88 11.63
N ALA A 7 3.79 -9.11 11.45
CA ALA A 7 4.46 -10.31 11.94
C ALA A 7 5.62 -10.78 11.03
N HIS A 8 5.76 -10.21 9.83
CA HIS A 8 6.93 -10.44 8.98
C HIS A 8 8.10 -9.60 9.49
N ASN A 9 9.20 -10.25 9.89
CA ASN A 9 10.32 -9.68 10.67
C ASN A 9 11.09 -8.53 10.00
N ASP A 10 10.78 -8.17 8.74
CA ASP A 10 11.51 -7.18 7.94
C ASP A 10 10.63 -6.03 7.44
N ILE A 11 9.51 -5.74 8.11
CA ILE A 11 8.59 -4.68 7.70
C ILE A 11 8.45 -3.64 8.81
N GLU A 12 8.94 -2.43 8.56
CA GLU A 12 8.62 -1.25 9.34
C GLU A 12 7.22 -0.74 8.95
N ILE A 13 6.35 -0.49 9.93
CA ILE A 13 4.98 -0.01 9.70
C ILE A 13 4.85 1.39 10.27
N GLU A 14 4.66 2.35 9.38
CA GLU A 14 4.23 3.71 9.73
C GLU A 14 2.70 3.82 9.64
N VAL A 15 2.08 4.47 10.63
CA VAL A 15 0.64 4.79 10.61
C VAL A 15 0.47 6.30 10.67
N ILE A 16 0.02 6.89 9.56
CA ILE A 16 -0.26 8.33 9.47
C ILE A 16 -1.77 8.53 9.68
N SER A 17 -2.14 9.33 10.69
CA SER A 17 -3.51 9.72 10.96
C SER A 17 -3.64 11.23 10.96
N LYS A 18 -4.52 11.75 10.12
CA LYS A 18 -4.78 13.18 9.94
C LYS A 18 -6.27 13.49 10.12
N ALA A 19 -6.60 14.78 10.26
CA ALA A 19 -8.00 15.19 10.26
C ALA A 19 -8.66 14.91 8.91
N ARG A 20 -9.95 14.58 8.90
CA ARG A 20 -10.73 14.31 7.66
C ARG A 20 -10.55 15.41 6.61
N ALA A 21 -10.52 16.67 7.04
CA ALA A 21 -10.36 17.82 6.16
C ALA A 21 -9.04 17.78 5.36
N GLU A 22 -7.96 17.22 5.90
CA GLU A 22 -6.68 17.13 5.19
C GLU A 22 -6.74 16.16 4.00
N TYR A 23 -7.59 15.13 4.08
CA TYR A 23 -7.84 14.18 2.99
C TYR A 23 -8.88 14.69 1.97
N GLN A 24 -9.51 15.84 2.23
CA GLN A 24 -10.56 16.44 1.39
C GLN A 24 -10.07 17.77 0.78
N THR A 25 -8.80 17.82 0.40
CA THR A 25 -8.18 19.00 -0.24
C THR A 25 -7.80 18.69 -1.68
N ASP A 26 -7.86 19.69 -2.56
CA ASP A 26 -7.42 19.54 -3.95
C ASP A 26 -5.97 19.04 -4.05
N ALA A 27 -5.10 19.47 -3.12
CA ALA A 27 -3.73 19.00 -3.03
C ALA A 27 -3.63 17.49 -2.77
N TYR A 28 -4.49 16.94 -1.90
CA TYR A 28 -4.57 15.50 -1.66
C TYR A 28 -5.11 14.75 -2.89
N PHE A 29 -6.16 15.27 -3.54
CA PHE A 29 -6.71 14.67 -4.76
C PHE A 29 -5.71 14.67 -5.92
N ALA A 30 -4.83 15.67 -6.00
CA ALA A 30 -3.77 15.74 -7.01
C ALA A 30 -2.68 14.67 -6.86
N LEU A 31 -2.64 13.96 -5.73
CA LEU A 31 -1.71 12.84 -5.51
C LEU A 31 -2.07 11.59 -6.32
N ASN A 32 -3.25 11.54 -6.95
CA ASN A 32 -3.74 10.39 -7.71
C ASN A 32 -3.67 9.05 -6.94
N LEU A 33 -3.84 9.11 -5.62
CA LEU A 33 -3.91 7.92 -4.77
C LEU A 33 -5.25 7.19 -5.00
N PRO A 34 -5.27 5.85 -4.83
CA PRO A 34 -6.49 5.07 -4.98
C PRO A 34 -7.53 5.45 -3.92
N VAL A 35 -8.81 5.21 -4.25
CA VAL A 35 -9.92 5.52 -3.34
C VAL A 35 -9.92 4.54 -2.17
N ALA A 36 -9.84 5.05 -0.95
CA ALA A 36 -9.91 4.20 0.23
C ALA A 36 -11.28 3.51 0.39
N PRO A 37 -11.35 2.26 0.89
CA PRO A 37 -10.23 1.41 1.27
C PRO A 37 -9.49 0.85 0.04
N ALA A 38 -8.16 0.87 0.08
CA ALA A 38 -7.32 0.37 -1.00
C ALA A 38 -6.00 -0.19 -0.47
N VAL A 39 -5.35 -1.03 -1.28
CA VAL A 39 -3.97 -1.45 -1.09
C VAL A 39 -3.20 -1.16 -2.36
N MET A 40 -2.09 -0.44 -2.21
CA MET A 40 -1.15 -0.11 -3.27
C MET A 40 0.24 -0.61 -2.88
N VAL A 41 0.94 -1.25 -3.80
CA VAL A 41 2.33 -1.73 -3.63
C VAL A 41 3.17 -1.02 -4.68
N GLU A 42 4.09 -0.16 -4.23
CA GLU A 42 4.76 0.82 -5.10
C GLU A 42 3.73 1.65 -5.88
N GLU A 43 3.68 1.53 -7.21
CA GLU A 43 2.72 2.21 -8.09
C GLU A 43 1.56 1.29 -8.54
N GLU A 44 1.53 0.02 -8.09
CA GLU A 44 0.47 -0.94 -8.45
C GLU A 44 -0.69 -0.89 -7.46
N ILE A 45 -1.88 -0.55 -7.94
CA ILE A 45 -3.13 -0.69 -7.18
C ILE A 45 -3.53 -2.17 -7.18
N LEU A 46 -3.35 -2.85 -6.05
CA LEU A 46 -3.69 -4.26 -5.90
C LEU A 46 -5.20 -4.47 -5.67
N VAL A 47 -5.83 -3.59 -4.90
CA VAL A 47 -7.29 -3.60 -4.68
C VAL A 47 -7.78 -2.19 -4.35
N GLU A 48 -8.95 -1.83 -4.87
CA GLU A 48 -9.70 -0.62 -4.54
C GLU A 48 -11.15 -1.00 -4.22
N GLY A 49 -11.66 -0.55 -3.07
CA GLY A 49 -13.05 -0.78 -2.65
C GLY A 49 -13.42 -2.24 -2.33
N GLY A 50 -12.44 -3.14 -2.21
CA GLY A 50 -12.65 -4.58 -2.07
C GLY A 50 -11.76 -5.24 -1.02
N GLU A 51 -11.87 -6.57 -0.94
CA GLU A 51 -11.01 -7.41 -0.10
C GLU A 51 -9.83 -7.97 -0.91
N VAL A 52 -8.72 -8.23 -0.22
CA VAL A 52 -7.55 -8.90 -0.77
C VAL A 52 -7.04 -9.92 0.24
N SER A 53 -6.65 -11.10 -0.23
CA SER A 53 -6.07 -12.10 0.66
C SER A 53 -4.62 -11.76 1.01
N GLU A 54 -4.16 -12.26 2.16
CA GLU A 54 -2.76 -12.13 2.57
C GLU A 54 -1.80 -12.75 1.53
N ALA A 55 -2.20 -13.86 0.90
CA ALA A 55 -1.41 -14.52 -0.13
C ALA A 55 -1.23 -13.65 -1.39
N GLU A 56 -2.30 -12.98 -1.84
CA GLU A 56 -2.25 -12.06 -2.99
C GLU A 56 -1.36 -10.85 -2.70
N LEU A 57 -1.49 -10.27 -1.49
CA LEU A 57 -0.63 -9.15 -1.07
C LEU A 57 0.85 -9.55 -1.02
N ILE A 58 1.18 -10.67 -0.37
CA ILE A 58 2.57 -11.15 -0.28
C ILE A 58 3.13 -11.46 -1.67
N ALA A 59 2.34 -12.07 -2.55
CA ALA A 59 2.76 -12.35 -3.92
C ALA A 59 3.06 -11.04 -4.68
N CYS A 60 2.20 -10.03 -4.54
CA CYS A 60 2.41 -8.71 -5.13
C CYS A 60 3.71 -8.07 -4.62
N MET A 61 3.92 -8.03 -3.29
CA MET A 61 5.13 -7.47 -2.68
C MET A 61 6.41 -8.17 -3.15
N ARG A 62 6.39 -9.49 -3.30
CA ARG A 62 7.57 -10.25 -3.78
C ARG A 62 7.93 -9.88 -5.21
N ARG A 63 6.94 -9.77 -6.11
CA ARG A 63 7.20 -9.34 -7.51
C ARG A 63 7.92 -7.99 -7.59
N HIS A 64 7.57 -7.05 -6.70
CA HIS A 64 8.21 -5.73 -6.66
C HIS A 64 9.60 -5.73 -6.01
N ARG A 65 9.87 -6.64 -5.07
CA ARG A 65 11.23 -6.83 -4.52
C ARG A 65 12.21 -7.46 -5.51
N ASP A 66 11.73 -8.30 -6.44
CA ASP A 66 12.58 -8.91 -7.46
C ASP A 66 12.91 -7.92 -8.61
N LEU A 67 12.08 -6.88 -8.81
CA LEU A 67 12.34 -5.79 -9.76
C LEU A 67 13.48 -4.84 -9.32
N THR A 68 13.98 -4.98 -8.10
CA THR A 68 15.13 -4.23 -7.56
C THR A 68 16.46 -5.00 -7.62
N GLU A 69 16.53 -6.16 -8.31
CA GLU A 69 17.84 -6.76 -8.63
C GLU A 69 18.72 -5.72 -9.37
N PRO A 70 19.97 -5.48 -8.91
CA PRO A 70 20.85 -4.53 -9.58
C PRO A 70 21.08 -5.03 -11.00
N GLN A 71 20.72 -4.21 -11.99
CA GLN A 71 21.24 -4.38 -13.33
C GLN A 71 22.76 -4.19 -13.25
N LEU A 72 23.47 -5.31 -13.42
CA LEU A 72 24.91 -5.43 -13.55
C LEU A 72 25.51 -4.36 -14.49
#